data_AF-A0A9R0XPZ5-F1
#
_entry.id   AF-A0A9R0XPZ5-F1
#
_cell.length_a   1.000
_cell.length_b   1.000
_cell.length_c   1.000
_cell.angle_alpha   90.00
_cell.angle_beta   90.00
_cell.angle_gamma   90.00
#
_symmetry.space_group_name_H-M   'P 1'
#
loop_
_entity.id
_entity.type
_entity.pdbx_description
1 polymer ?
#
loop_
_entity_poly.entity_id
_entity_poly.type
_entity_poly.pdbx_seq_one_letter_code
_entity_poly.pdbx_strand_id
1 'polypeptide(L)' 'METLRAVSMGAGVLPVPAGAGGGVSGSAADEEVAYMRGCFEHLVGSWDSESLYMVTPQGGGTGPELAVFFVRL' A
#
# COMPACT_ATOMS: atom_id res chain seq x y z
N MET A 1 19.38 23.13 -4.50
CA MET A 1 19.50 22.23 -5.67
C MET A 1 19.04 20.87 -5.19
N GLU A 2 17.76 20.54 -5.41
CA GLU A 2 17.26 19.20 -5.10
C GLU A 2 17.77 18.25 -6.18
N THR A 3 18.51 17.21 -5.77
CA THR A 3 19.02 16.19 -6.66
C THR A 3 17.85 15.35 -7.18
N LEU A 4 17.74 15.20 -8.50
CA LEU A 4 16.77 14.28 -9.10
C LEU A 4 16.97 12.88 -8.52
N ARG A 5 15.93 12.35 -7.88
CA ARG A 5 15.93 10.98 -7.34
C ARG A 5 15.02 10.11 -8.20
N ALA A 6 15.48 8.92 -8.55
CA ALA A 6 14.61 7.93 -9.16
C ALA A 6 13.54 7.51 -8.15
N VAL A 7 12.28 7.57 -8.56
CA VAL A 7 11.12 7.16 -7.78
C VAL A 7 10.32 6.16 -8.60
N SER A 8 9.80 5.13 -7.93
CA SER A 8 9.00 4.11 -8.60
C SER A 8 7.64 4.03 -7.93
N MET A 9 6.59 4.34 -8.70
CA MET A 9 5.21 4.10 -8.32
C MET A 9 4.48 3.34 -9.43
N GLY A 10 3.39 2.67 -9.10
CA GLY A 10 2.54 2.00 -10.08
C GLY A 10 1.39 1.25 -9.43
N ALA A 11 0.41 0.89 -10.24
CA ALA A 11 -0.69 0.02 -9.87
C ALA A 11 -0.80 -1.13 -10.87
N GLY A 12 -1.34 -2.27 -10.45
CA GLY A 12 -1.53 -3.43 -11.31
C GLY A 12 -2.47 -4.45 -10.68
N VAL A 13 -2.63 -5.59 -11.36
CA VAL A 13 -3.42 -6.73 -10.89
C VAL A 13 -2.52 -7.96 -10.79
N LEU A 14 -2.61 -8.67 -9.67
CA LEU A 14 -1.93 -9.95 -9.43
C LEU A 14 -2.91 -11.08 -9.69
N PRO A 15 -2.51 -12.13 -10.44
CA PRO A 15 -3.33 -13.32 -10.60
C PRO A 15 -3.38 -14.09 -9.27
N VAL A 16 -4.57 -14.51 -8.83
CA VAL A 16 -4.73 -15.35 -7.65
C VAL A 16 -4.57 -16.82 -8.04
N PRO A 17 -3.69 -17.60 -7.37
CA PRO A 17 -3.59 -19.03 -7.64
C PRO A 17 -4.87 -19.75 -7.21
N ALA A 18 -5.36 -20.62 -8.08
CA ALA A 18 -6.56 -21.43 -7.82
C ALA A 18 -6.43 -22.20 -6.50
N GLY A 19 -7.30 -21.90 -5.53
CA GLY A 19 -7.33 -22.54 -4.20
C GLY A 19 -6.87 -21.68 -3.03
N ALA A 20 -6.35 -20.46 -3.26
CA ALA A 20 -6.00 -19.51 -2.19
C ALA A 20 -7.15 -18.57 -1.77
N GLY A 21 -8.41 -18.93 -2.11
CA GLY A 21 -9.64 -18.21 -1.76
C GLY A 21 -9.97 -18.31 -0.27
N GLY A 22 -9.09 -17.79 0.58
CA GLY A 22 -9.29 -17.60 2.01
C GLY A 22 -9.97 -16.25 2.29
N GLY A 23 -11.21 -16.11 1.81
CA GLY A 23 -12.19 -15.12 2.27
C GLY A 23 -11.94 -13.65 1.92
N VAL A 24 -12.62 -13.14 0.89
CA VAL A 24 -13.63 -12.06 1.00
C VAL A 24 -14.58 -12.17 -0.21
N SER A 25 -15.73 -12.82 0.01
CA SER A 25 -16.98 -12.55 -0.70
C SER A 25 -16.99 -12.55 -2.25
N GLY A 26 -17.03 -13.74 -2.85
CA GLY A 26 -18.21 -14.17 -3.63
C GLY A 26 -18.64 -13.29 -4.80
N SER A 27 -17.72 -12.91 -5.68
CA SER A 27 -18.01 -12.39 -7.02
C SER A 27 -16.81 -12.66 -7.92
N ALA A 28 -16.97 -12.71 -9.26
CA ALA A 28 -15.91 -12.96 -10.24
C ALA A 28 -14.67 -12.01 -10.17
N ALA A 29 -14.69 -11.05 -9.25
CA ALA A 29 -13.57 -10.20 -8.85
C ALA A 29 -12.58 -10.88 -7.85
N ASP A 30 -12.88 -12.07 -7.35
CA ASP A 30 -12.06 -12.81 -6.36
C ASP A 30 -10.82 -13.53 -6.99
N GLU A 31 -10.65 -13.47 -8.32
CA GLU A 31 -9.52 -14.11 -9.03
C GLU A 31 -8.35 -13.16 -9.30
N GLU A 32 -8.53 -11.85 -9.04
CA GLU A 32 -7.53 -10.82 -9.30
C GLU A 32 -7.35 -9.90 -8.09
N VAL A 33 -6.11 -9.75 -7.63
CA VAL A 33 -5.77 -8.85 -6.52
C VAL A 33 -5.14 -7.58 -7.08
N ALA A 34 -5.87 -6.47 -7.02
CA ALA A 34 -5.31 -5.17 -7.33
C ALA A 34 -4.22 -4.81 -6.31
N TYR A 35 -3.06 -4.33 -6.79
CA TYR A 35 -1.95 -3.87 -5.95
C TYR A 35 -1.46 -2.49 -6.38
N MET A 36 -0.92 -1.76 -5.42
CA MET A 36 -0.21 -0.50 -5.64
C MET A 36 1.20 -0.60 -5.05
N ARG A 37 2.19 -0.05 -5.77
CA ARG A 37 3.57 0.13 -5.32
C ARG A 37 3.86 1.62 -5.27
N GLY A 38 4.44 2.07 -4.18
CA GLY A 38 4.90 3.45 -4.01
C GLY A 38 5.98 3.54 -2.93
N CYS A 39 6.48 4.73 -2.68
CA CYS A 39 7.29 5.00 -1.49
C CYS A 39 6.37 5.12 -0.28
N PHE A 40 6.78 4.56 0.86
CA PHE A 40 6.04 4.69 2.11
C PHE A 40 6.95 5.15 3.25
N GLU A 41 6.40 5.97 4.12
CA GLU A 41 6.96 6.23 5.44
C GLU A 41 6.33 5.26 6.44
N HIS A 42 7.17 4.50 7.14
CA HIS A 42 6.75 3.58 8.21
C HIS A 42 7.02 4.21 9.56
N LEU A 43 5.96 4.37 10.34
CA LEU A 43 6.00 4.91 11.69
C LEU A 43 5.54 3.84 12.67
N VAL A 44 6.42 3.40 13.55
CA VAL A 44 6.05 2.53 14.67
C VAL A 44 5.53 3.41 15.81
N GLY A 45 4.30 3.15 16.25
CA GLY A 45 3.66 3.88 17.34
C GLY A 45 4.00 3.29 18.70
N SER A 46 2.99 2.81 19.42
CA SER A 46 3.13 1.97 20.61
C SER A 46 3.60 0.57 20.26
N TRP A 47 3.87 -0.26 21.27
CA TRP A 47 4.34 -1.65 21.09
C TRP A 47 3.47 -2.49 20.14
N ASP A 48 2.18 -2.17 20.10
CA ASP A 48 1.14 -2.85 19.34
C ASP A 48 0.70 -2.11 18.06
N SER A 49 1.24 -0.92 17.77
CA SER A 49 0.75 -0.11 16.64
C SER A 49 1.83 0.33 15.65
N GLU A 50 1.44 0.38 14.38
CA GLU A 50 2.27 0.89 13.30
C GLU A 50 1.42 1.55 12.21
N SER A 51 1.99 2.55 11.55
CA SER A 51 1.39 3.33 10.47
C SER A 51 2.25 3.29 9.23
N LEU A 52 1.64 3.15 8.06
CA LEU A 52 2.27 3.26 6.75
C LEU A 52 1.62 4.41 5.97
N TYR A 53 2.41 5.40 5.56
CA TYR A 53 1.97 6.55 4.78
C TYR A 53 2.57 6.52 3.38
N MET A 54 1.74 6.40 2.33
CA MET A 54 2.21 6.47 0.94
C MET A 54 2.60 7.91 0.59
N VAL A 55 3.84 8.11 0.16
CA VAL A 55 4.43 9.43 -0.07
C VAL A 55 4.55 9.71 -1.57
N THR A 56 3.99 10.84 -2.00
CA THR A 56 4.16 11.34 -3.36
C THR A 56 5.63 11.77 -3.58
N PRO A 57 6.27 11.37 -4.68
CA PRO A 57 7.68 11.64 -4.97
C PRO A 57 8.14 13.09 -4.84
N GLN A 58 7.26 14.04 -5.13
CA GLN A 58 7.58 15.46 -5.16
C GLN A 58 7.27 16.21 -3.88
N GLY A 59 6.85 15.54 -2.80
CA GLY A 59 6.63 16.17 -1.49
C GLY A 59 5.65 17.35 -1.49
N GLY A 60 4.93 17.59 -2.59
CA GLY A 60 4.08 18.76 -2.81
C GLY A 60 2.59 18.54 -2.59
N GLY A 61 2.19 17.34 -2.14
CA GLY A 61 0.82 17.03 -1.74
C GLY A 61 0.58 17.40 -0.28
N THR A 62 -0.64 17.86 0.05
CA THR A 62 -1.07 18.18 1.43
C THR A 62 -1.36 16.92 2.27
N GLY A 63 -0.55 15.86 2.14
CA GLY A 63 -0.72 14.60 2.85
C GLY A 63 -0.41 13.35 2.02
N PRO A 64 -0.49 12.16 2.66
CA PRO A 64 -0.26 10.88 2.01
C PRO A 64 -1.43 10.47 1.13
N GLU A 65 -1.15 9.83 -0.02
CA GLU A 65 -2.18 9.31 -0.92
C GLU A 65 -2.97 8.16 -0.30
N LEU A 66 -2.33 7.40 0.59
CA LEU A 66 -2.90 6.31 1.36
C LEU A 66 -2.24 6.27 2.74
N ALA A 67 -3.05 6.13 3.78
CA ALA A 67 -2.59 5.89 5.15
C ALA A 67 -3.23 4.60 5.67
N VAL A 68 -2.39 3.65 6.12
CA VAL A 68 -2.84 2.39 6.73
C VAL A 68 -2.32 2.34 8.15
N PHE A 69 -3.20 2.02 9.09
CA PHE A 69 -2.87 1.87 10.51
C PHE A 69 -3.16 0.44 10.96
N PHE A 70 -2.16 -0.20 11.56
CA PHE A 70 -2.27 -1.53 12.14
C PHE A 70 -2.23 -1.44 13.66
N VAL A 71 -3.09 -2.24 14.29
CA VAL A 71 -3.10 -2.49 15.73
C VAL A 71 -3.09 -4.01 15.94
N ARG A 72 -2.19 -4.48 16.79
CA ARG A 72 -2.17 -5.88 17.26
C ARG A 72 -3.15 -6.00 18.43
N LEU A 73 -4.19 -6.82 18.26
CA LEU A 73 -5.19 -7.13 19.28
C LEU A 73 -4.79 -8.36 20.11
#